data_AF-B1YD40-F1
#
_entry.id   AF-B1YD40-F1
#
_cell.length_a   1.000
_cell.length_b   1.000
_cell.length_c   1.000
_cell.angle_alpha   90.00
_cell.angle_beta   90.00
_cell.angle_gamma   90.00
#
_symmetry.space_group_name_H-M   'P 1'
#
loop_
_entity.id
_entity.type
_entity.pdbx_description
1 polymer ?
#
loop_
_entity_poly.entity_id
_entity_poly.type
_entity_poly.pdbx_seq_one_letter_code
_entity_poly.pdbx_strand_id
1 'polypeptide(L)'
;MVKYRYLLVRSGDPVSCYLQLLERYQLVGFTALIHKPRLVAIYDDVLVVGVPREALRAVRAIVALLYGCRTVKTAGTERRAKAVAASIRRRGSGV
;
A
#
# COMPACT_ATOMS: atom_id res chain seq x y z
N MET A 1 7.30 -4.11 -20.27
CA MET A 1 6.07 -4.17 -19.45
C MET A 1 6.45 -4.06 -17.97
N VAL A 2 5.89 -3.09 -17.24
CA VAL A 2 6.25 -2.86 -15.82
C VAL A 2 5.57 -3.88 -14.91
N LYS A 3 6.36 -4.54 -14.06
CA LYS A 3 5.86 -5.50 -13.08
C LYS A 3 5.42 -4.76 -11.82
N TYR A 4 4.23 -5.08 -11.32
CA TYR A 4 3.70 -4.48 -10.09
C TYR A 4 3.94 -5.37 -8.87
N ARG A 5 4.04 -4.72 -7.71
CA ARG A 5 3.98 -5.35 -6.38
C ARG A 5 2.91 -4.63 -5.57
N TYR A 6 2.21 -5.38 -4.75
CA TYR A 6 1.05 -4.88 -4.02
C TYR A 6 1.39 -4.81 -2.55
N LEU A 7 1.43 -3.61 -1.97
CA LEU A 7 1.59 -3.40 -0.55
C LEU A 7 0.25 -3.56 0.14
N LEU A 8 0.28 -4.21 1.31
CA LEU A 8 -0.80 -4.21 2.27
C LEU A 8 -0.33 -3.34 3.44
N VAL A 9 -1.03 -2.24 3.67
CA VAL A 9 -0.70 -1.24 4.69
C VAL A 9 -1.83 -1.23 5.71
N ARG A 10 -1.50 -1.50 6.97
CA ARG A 10 -2.44 -1.38 8.09
C ARG A 10 -2.46 0.07 8.57
N SER A 11 -3.65 0.61 8.79
CA SER A 11 -3.87 1.97 9.31
C SER A 11 -5.21 2.04 10.03
N GLY A 12 -5.31 2.85 11.09
CA GLY A 12 -6.58 3.19 11.71
C GLY A 12 -7.47 4.07 10.82
N ASP A 13 -6.86 4.80 9.88
CA ASP A 13 -7.53 5.50 8.79
C ASP A 13 -6.80 5.20 7.46
N PRO A 14 -7.25 4.16 6.73
CA PRO A 14 -6.66 3.78 5.44
C PRO A 14 -6.78 4.86 4.36
N VAL A 15 -7.82 5.70 4.43
CA VAL A 15 -8.07 6.76 3.43
C VAL A 15 -7.03 7.86 3.59
N SER A 16 -6.86 8.38 4.81
CA SER A 16 -5.81 9.37 5.10
C SER A 16 -4.43 8.83 4.80
N CYS A 17 -4.17 7.56 5.09
CA CYS A 17 -2.90 6.91 4.76
C CYS A 17 -2.60 6.93 3.25
N TYR A 18 -3.62 6.68 2.42
CA TYR A 18 -3.48 6.72 0.97
C TYR A 18 -3.23 8.15 0.46
N LEU A 19 -3.94 9.15 0.99
CA LEU A 19 -3.74 10.55 0.63
C LEU A 19 -2.32 11.03 0.99
N GLN A 20 -1.85 10.76 2.21
CA GLN A 20 -0.50 11.11 2.62
C GLN A 20 0.59 10.40 1.79
N LEU A 21 0.33 9.16 1.37
CA LEU A 21 1.20 8.44 0.45
C LEU A 21 1.27 9.13 -0.91
N LEU A 22 0.14 9.57 -1.47
CA LEU A 22 0.10 10.29 -2.74
C LEU A 22 0.88 11.60 -2.69
N GLU A 23 0.70 12.39 -1.61
CA GLU A 23 1.44 13.64 -1.40
C GLU A 23 2.96 13.44 -1.40
N ARG A 24 3.43 12.35 -0.79
CA ARG A 24 4.85 12.04 -0.65
C ARG A 24 5.38 11.12 -1.76
N TYR A 25 4.54 10.69 -2.70
CA TYR A 25 4.93 9.72 -3.71
C TYR A 25 6.01 10.24 -4.67
N GLN A 26 6.12 11.57 -4.82
CA GLN A 26 7.19 12.20 -5.59
C GLN A 26 8.59 11.86 -5.07
N LEU A 27 8.73 11.45 -3.80
CA LEU A 27 10.00 10.98 -3.22
C LEU A 27 10.52 9.68 -3.85
N VAL A 28 9.72 8.99 -4.67
CA VAL A 28 10.14 7.84 -5.49
C VAL A 28 10.93 8.27 -6.73
N GLY A 29 11.04 9.59 -7.00
CA GLY A 29 11.80 10.14 -8.10
C GLY A 29 11.09 10.02 -9.45
N PHE A 30 11.86 9.93 -10.54
CA PHE A 30 11.30 9.91 -11.92
C PHE A 30 10.25 8.83 -12.16
N THR A 31 10.35 7.67 -11.49
CA THR A 31 9.34 6.61 -11.58
C THR A 31 7.94 7.10 -11.18
N ALA A 32 7.85 8.09 -10.28
CA ALA A 32 6.57 8.67 -9.84
C ALA A 32 5.85 9.44 -10.96
N LEU A 33 6.60 10.01 -11.90
CA LEU A 33 6.04 10.76 -13.04
C LEU A 33 5.37 9.83 -14.05
N ILE A 34 5.91 8.61 -14.21
CA ILE A 34 5.46 7.64 -15.20
C ILE A 34 4.39 6.72 -14.60
N HIS A 35 4.52 6.36 -13.32
CA HIS A 35 3.70 5.35 -12.69
C HIS A 35 3.13 5.81 -11.36
N LYS A 36 1.88 6.25 -11.37
CA LYS A 36 1.12 6.52 -10.14
C LYS A 36 0.85 5.23 -9.35
N PRO A 37 0.73 5.31 -8.01
CA PRO A 37 0.25 4.19 -7.20
C PRO A 37 -1.16 3.81 -7.65
N ARG A 38 -1.43 2.52 -7.73
CA ARG A 38 -2.76 1.99 -8.05
C ARG A 38 -3.49 1.68 -6.75
N LEU A 39 -4.55 2.42 -6.44
CA LEU A 39 -5.47 2.02 -5.40
C LEU A 39 -6.19 0.74 -5.83
N VAL A 40 -6.04 -0.33 -5.05
CA VAL A 40 -6.61 -1.64 -5.39
C VAL A 40 -7.84 -1.94 -4.54
N ALA A 41 -7.75 -1.67 -3.24
CA ALA A 41 -8.83 -1.85 -2.29
C ALA A 41 -8.55 -1.10 -1.00
N ILE A 42 -9.62 -0.71 -0.31
CA ILE A 42 -9.62 -0.28 1.08
C ILE A 42 -10.57 -1.22 1.84
N TYR A 43 -10.08 -1.79 2.92
CA TYR A 43 -10.84 -2.54 3.92
C TYR A 43 -10.76 -1.78 5.24
N ASP A 44 -11.56 -2.18 6.24
CA ASP A 44 -11.66 -1.59 7.59
C ASP A 44 -10.35 -0.94 8.08
N ASP A 45 -9.31 -1.74 8.33
CA ASP A 45 -8.00 -1.28 8.83
C ASP A 45 -6.85 -1.51 7.83
N VAL A 46 -7.15 -1.86 6.56
CA VAL A 46 -6.14 -2.28 5.57
C VAL A 46 -6.31 -1.59 4.22
N LEU A 47 -5.28 -0.87 3.81
CA LEU A 47 -5.09 -0.29 2.49
C LEU A 47 -4.29 -1.25 1.60
N VAL A 48 -4.74 -1.46 0.36
CA VAL A 48 -4.01 -2.22 -0.67
C VAL A 48 -3.62 -1.32 -1.83
N VAL A 49 -2.32 -1.18 -2.07
CA VAL A 49 -1.77 -0.29 -3.12
C VAL A 49 -0.80 -1.05 -4.00
N GLY A 50 -1.01 -0.98 -5.32
CA GLY A 50 -0.08 -1.49 -6.32
C GLY A 50 0.95 -0.44 -6.73
N VAL A 51 2.23 -0.80 -6.71
CA VAL A 51 3.34 0.06 -7.18
C VAL A 51 4.29 -0.71 -8.10
N PRO A 52 5.06 -0.02 -8.95
CA PRO A 52 6.13 -0.65 -9.72
C PRO A 52 7.09 -1.43 -8.82
N ARG A 53 7.56 -2.59 -9.29
CA ARG A 53 8.46 -3.47 -8.52
C ARG A 53 9.75 -2.75 -8.10
N GLU A 54 10.28 -1.88 -8.95
CA GLU A 54 11.46 -1.05 -8.69
C GLU A 54 11.20 0.02 -7.60
N ALA A 55 10.00 0.60 -7.57
CA ALA A 55 9.59 1.59 -6.59
C ALA A 55 9.29 1.00 -5.20
N LEU A 56 9.15 -0.34 -5.09
CA LEU A 56 8.67 -0.99 -3.87
C LEU A 56 9.48 -0.60 -2.62
N ARG A 57 10.81 -0.55 -2.71
CA ARG A 57 11.66 -0.22 -1.56
C ARG A 57 11.45 1.23 -1.10
N ALA A 58 11.45 2.17 -2.04
CA ALA A 58 11.21 3.58 -1.77
C ALA A 58 9.81 3.81 -1.19
N VAL A 59 8.78 3.19 -1.77
CA VAL A 59 7.40 3.29 -1.27
C VAL A 59 7.26 2.74 0.13
N ARG A 60 7.91 1.61 0.46
CA ARG A 60 7.91 1.08 1.83
C ARG A 60 8.56 2.04 2.82
N ALA A 61 9.63 2.72 2.43
CA ALA A 61 10.27 3.73 3.26
C ALA A 61 9.35 4.93 3.47
N ILE A 62 8.69 5.43 2.42
CA ILE A 62 7.69 6.50 2.53
C ILE A 62 6.58 6.10 3.50
N VAL A 63 5.98 4.91 3.33
CA VAL A 63 4.92 4.41 4.22
C VAL A 63 5.39 4.35 5.68
N ALA A 64 6.66 3.99 5.93
CA ALA A 64 7.20 3.94 7.29
C ALA A 64 7.38 5.32 7.94
N LEU A 65 7.41 6.40 7.15
CA LEU A 65 7.44 7.78 7.64
C LEU A 65 6.04 8.36 7.88
N LEU A 66 4.98 7.73 7.37
CA LEU A 66 3.61 8.20 7.56
C LEU A 66 3.10 7.80 8.94
N TYR A 67 2.59 8.78 9.68
CA TYR A 67 2.04 8.52 11.01
C TYR A 67 0.80 7.62 10.91
N GLY A 68 0.77 6.55 11.70
CA GLY A 68 -0.36 5.61 11.74
C GLY A 68 -0.42 4.60 10.59
N CYS A 69 0.51 4.64 9.63
CA CYS A 69 0.60 3.66 8.54
C CYS A 69 1.69 2.63 8.78
N ARG A 70 1.40 1.35 8.53
CA ARG A 70 2.41 0.28 8.60
C ARG A 70 2.27 -0.72 7.47
N THR A 71 3.32 -0.90 6.68
CA THR A 71 3.35 -2.02 5.71
C THR A 71 3.39 -3.34 6.47
N VAL A 72 2.36 -4.17 6.33
CA VAL A 72 2.27 -5.48 7.01
C VAL A 72 2.66 -6.64 6.10
N LYS A 73 2.43 -6.52 4.79
CA LYS A 73 2.76 -7.57 3.82
C LYS A 73 2.89 -7.01 2.42
N THR A 74 3.52 -7.79 1.55
CA THR A 74 3.56 -7.52 0.11
C THR A 74 3.11 -8.75 -0.66
N ALA A 75 2.36 -8.55 -1.74
CA ALA A 75 1.91 -9.61 -2.64
C ALA A 75 2.40 -9.36 -4.07
N GLY A 76 2.55 -10.45 -4.83
CA GLY A 76 2.97 -10.39 -6.23
C GLY A 76 1.85 -10.17 -7.24
N THR A 77 0.60 -10.44 -6.87
CA THR A 77 -0.56 -10.32 -7.74
C THR A 77 -1.71 -9.63 -6.99
N GLU A 78 -2.56 -8.93 -7.72
CA GLU A 78 -3.71 -8.21 -7.16
C GLU A 78 -4.68 -9.17 -6.45
N ARG A 79 -4.99 -10.31 -7.10
CA ARG A 79 -5.87 -11.34 -6.55
C ARG A 79 -5.39 -11.84 -5.19
N ARG A 80 -4.08 -12.11 -5.06
CA ARG A 80 -3.48 -12.53 -3.79
C ARG A 80 -3.48 -11.39 -2.78
N ALA A 81 -3.25 -10.15 -3.21
CA ALA A 81 -3.28 -8.99 -2.32
C ALA A 81 -4.65 -8.81 -1.67
N LYS A 82 -5.74 -8.85 -2.46
CA LYS A 82 -7.13 -8.77 -1.98
C LYS A 82 -7.46 -9.92 -1.02
N ALA A 83 -7.10 -11.16 -1.37
CA ALA A 83 -7.33 -12.32 -0.51
C ALA A 83 -6.62 -12.22 0.85
N VAL A 84 -5.36 -11.75 0.85
CA VAL A 84 -4.59 -11.56 2.08
C VAL A 84 -5.11 -10.37 2.90
N ALA A 85 -5.51 -9.27 2.25
CA ALA A 85 -6.08 -8.13 2.95
C ALA A 85 -7.40 -8.50 3.64
N ALA A 86 -8.27 -9.24 2.95
CA ALA A 86 -9.51 -9.75 3.52
C ALA A 86 -9.31 -10.71 4.71
N SER A 87 -8.21 -11.47 4.74
CA SER A 87 -7.90 -12.35 5.87
C SER A 87 -7.29 -11.61 7.06
N ILE A 88 -6.55 -10.52 6.82
CA ILE A 88 -5.95 -9.68 7.87
C ILE A 88 -7.02 -8.85 8.59
N ARG A 89 -8.00 -8.31 7.85
CA ARG A 89 -9.18 -7.59 8.39
C ARG A 89 -9.80 -8.33 9.58
N ARG A 90 -10.07 -9.63 9.43
CA ARG A 90 -10.79 -10.41 10.47
C ARG A 90 -10.03 -10.57 11.78
N ARG A 91 -8.69 -10.44 11.77
CA ARG A 91 -7.88 -10.59 12.99
C ARG A 91 -7.88 -9.35 13.88
N GLY A 92 -8.37 -8.20 13.39
CA GLY A 92 -8.46 -6.96 14.18
C GLY A 92 -9.76 -6.82 14.97
N SER A 93 -10.81 -7.57 14.63
CA SER A 93 -12.15 -7.46 15.23
C SER A 93 -12.42 -8.50 16.33
N GLY A 94 -11.36 -8.99 16.98
CA GLY A 94 -11.46 -9.92 18.11
C GLY A 94 -11.52 -9.17 19.44
N VAL A 95 -12.59 -8.41 19.65
CA VAL A 95 -13.12 -7.97 20.95
C VAL A 95 -14.62 -8.23 20.90
#